data_AF-A0A519ZMW1-F1
#
_entry.id   AF-A0A519ZMW1-F1
#
_cell.length_a   1.000
_cell.length_b   1.000
_cell.length_c   1.000
_cell.angle_alpha   90.00
_cell.angle_beta   90.00
_cell.angle_gamma   90.00
#
_symmetry.space_group_name_H-M   'P 1'
#
loop_
_entity.id
_entity.type
_entity.pdbx_description
1 polymer ?
#
loop_
_entity_poly.entity_id
_entity_poly.type
_entity_poly.pdbx_seq_one_letter_code
_entity_poly.pdbx_strand_id
1 'polypeptide(L)'
;MNSLPVAAFENPDHAHDVEIVMANHLAVVVPCQLKLDSKGAMTEAELVIPRKHCRGNRPTRRGLWAAAADLARYRHAGQRRLEVLARLDGVLTPVLQVSA
;
A
#
# COMPACT_ATOMS: atom_id res chain seq x y z
N MET A 1 -1.94 43.70 -30.12
CA MET A 1 -1.55 44.04 -28.73
C MET A 1 -2.72 43.70 -27.82
N ASN A 2 -2.38 43.08 -26.69
CA ASN A 2 -3.18 42.84 -25.47
C ASN A 2 -4.31 41.81 -25.55
N SER A 3 -4.55 40.92 -24.57
CA SER A 3 -3.81 40.22 -23.51
C SER A 3 -4.84 39.20 -22.98
N LEU A 4 -4.44 37.95 -22.76
CA LEU A 4 -5.28 36.93 -22.12
C LEU A 4 -5.46 37.25 -20.62
N PRO A 5 -6.62 36.96 -20.00
CA PRO A 5 -6.66 36.58 -18.60
C PRO A 5 -6.57 35.06 -18.48
N VAL A 6 -5.54 34.63 -17.76
CA VAL A 6 -5.27 33.28 -17.27
C VAL A 6 -6.51 32.76 -16.54
N ALA A 7 -7.23 31.83 -17.17
CA ALA A 7 -8.09 30.92 -16.43
C ALA A 7 -7.19 29.92 -15.72
N ALA A 8 -7.18 29.98 -14.40
CA ALA A 8 -6.62 28.94 -13.55
C ALA A 8 -7.38 27.62 -13.84
N PHE A 9 -6.82 26.80 -14.74
CA PHE A 9 -7.14 25.38 -14.77
C PHE A 9 -6.45 24.76 -13.57
N GLU A 10 -7.08 24.88 -12.39
CA GLU A 10 -6.90 23.90 -11.33
C GLU A 10 -7.22 22.53 -11.94
N ASN A 11 -6.18 21.73 -12.17
CA ASN A 11 -6.34 20.31 -12.51
C ASN A 11 -6.91 19.59 -11.28
N PRO A 12 -8.15 19.09 -11.29
CA PRO A 12 -8.68 18.25 -10.22
C PRO A 12 -8.47 16.75 -10.50
N ASP A 13 -7.73 16.39 -11.56
CA ASP A 13 -7.69 15.02 -12.08
C ASP A 13 -6.57 14.14 -11.49
N HIS A 14 -6.26 14.28 -10.20
CA HIS A 14 -5.40 13.32 -9.49
C HIS A 14 -5.96 12.87 -8.13
N ALA A 15 -7.23 13.14 -7.84
CA ALA A 15 -7.83 12.83 -6.53
C ALA A 15 -8.92 11.75 -6.53
N HIS A 16 -9.29 11.18 -7.69
CA HIS A 16 -10.52 10.36 -7.80
C HIS A 16 -10.28 9.01 -8.51
N ASP A 17 -9.48 8.12 -7.94
CA ASP A 17 -9.44 6.72 -8.42
C ASP A 17 -9.10 5.70 -7.32
N VAL A 18 -9.64 5.92 -6.13
CA VAL A 18 -9.73 4.86 -5.10
C VAL A 18 -11.18 4.74 -4.66
N GLU A 19 -12.08 4.53 -5.62
CA GLU A 19 -13.36 3.90 -5.34
C GLU A 19 -13.08 2.45 -4.94
N ILE A 20 -12.91 2.22 -3.64
CA ILE A 20 -12.80 0.89 -3.06
C ILE A 20 -14.15 0.21 -3.28
N VAL A 21 -14.23 -0.63 -4.30
CA VAL A 21 -15.38 -1.50 -4.57
C VAL A 21 -15.50 -2.52 -3.42
N MET A 22 -16.10 -2.08 -2.31
CA MET A 22 -16.36 -2.84 -1.08
C MET A 22 -17.62 -3.73 -1.19
N ALA A 23 -18.14 -3.97 -2.39
CA ALA A 23 -19.38 -4.75 -2.56
C ALA A 23 -19.14 -6.24 -2.85
N ASN A 24 -17.95 -6.62 -3.31
CA ASN A 24 -17.67 -8.00 -3.68
C ASN A 24 -16.52 -8.50 -2.79
N HIS A 25 -16.69 -9.63 -2.13
CA HIS A 25 -15.69 -10.32 -1.29
C HIS A 25 -14.43 -10.77 -2.09
N LEU A 26 -13.78 -9.87 -2.82
CA LEU A 26 -12.72 -10.10 -3.81
C LEU A 26 -11.33 -9.93 -3.23
N ALA A 27 -11.19 -9.27 -2.09
CA ALA A 27 -9.93 -9.10 -1.38
C ALA A 27 -10.08 -9.31 0.13
N VAL A 28 -8.98 -9.68 0.78
CA VAL A 28 -8.77 -9.59 2.23
C VAL A 28 -7.85 -8.41 2.46
N VAL A 29 -8.24 -7.51 3.34
CA VAL A 29 -7.40 -6.40 3.78
C VAL A 29 -6.69 -6.82 5.06
N VAL A 30 -5.37 -6.69 5.09
CA VAL A 30 -4.54 -6.99 6.26
C VAL A 30 -3.84 -5.71 6.69
N PRO A 31 -4.13 -5.19 7.91
CA PRO A 31 -3.41 -4.05 8.45
C PRO A 31 -1.92 -4.36 8.54
N CYS A 32 -1.07 -3.40 8.18
CA CYS A 32 0.37 -3.55 8.27
C CYS A 32 1.05 -2.26 8.75
N GLN A 33 2.30 -2.39 9.13
CA GLN A 33 3.17 -1.28 9.47
C GLN A 33 4.42 -1.34 8.61
N LEU A 34 4.86 -0.16 8.18
CA LEU A 34 6.07 0.04 7.40
C LEU A 34 7.12 0.65 8.30
N LYS A 35 8.29 0.01 8.36
CA LYS A 35 9.46 0.53 9.05
C LYS A 35 10.47 1.02 8.02
N LEU A 36 10.75 2.32 8.08
CA LEU A 36 11.69 3.01 7.19
C LEU A 36 12.99 3.33 7.93
N ASP A 37 14.13 3.09 7.28
CA ASP A 37 15.48 3.26 7.84
C ASP A 37 15.72 4.62 8.50
N SER A 38 15.21 5.69 7.89
CA SER A 38 15.67 7.05 8.15
C SER A 38 15.08 7.70 9.40
N LYS A 39 14.01 7.13 9.98
CA LYS A 39 13.30 7.80 11.10
C LYS A 39 12.88 6.87 12.23
N GLY A 40 13.03 5.54 12.08
CA GLY A 40 12.43 4.58 13.02
C GLY A 40 10.90 4.71 13.16
N ALA A 41 10.28 5.58 12.35
CA ALA A 41 8.87 5.88 12.38
C ALA A 41 8.12 4.73 11.71
N MET A 42 7.21 4.14 12.47
CA MET A 42 6.28 3.15 11.97
C MET A 42 5.12 3.86 11.28
N THR A 43 4.93 3.59 10.00
CA THR A 43 3.80 4.12 9.24
C THR A 43 2.75 3.04 9.08
N GLU A 44 1.50 3.33 9.43
CA GLU A 44 0.39 2.40 9.20
C GLU A 44 0.04 2.34 7.71
N ALA A 45 -0.27 1.14 7.25
CA ALA A 45 -0.69 0.88 5.88
C ALA A 45 -1.58 -0.37 5.83
N GLU A 46 -2.05 -0.71 4.64
CA GLU A 46 -2.89 -1.88 4.41
C GLU A 46 -2.36 -2.70 3.25
N LEU A 47 -2.38 -4.03 3.41
CA LEU A 47 -2.14 -4.98 2.33
C LEU A 47 -3.49 -5.43 1.78
N VAL A 48 -3.77 -5.09 0.53
CA VAL A 48 -4.95 -5.58 -0.19
C VAL A 48 -4.58 -6.88 -0.90
N ILE A 49 -5.14 -7.99 -0.45
CA ILE A 49 -4.77 -9.33 -0.93
C ILE A 49 -5.95 -9.94 -1.68
N PRO A 50 -5.86 -10.14 -3.01
CA PRO A 50 -6.92 -10.79 -3.78
C PRO A 50 -7.29 -12.17 -3.21
N ARG A 51 -8.56 -12.52 -3.18
CA ARG A 51 -9.07 -13.75 -2.54
C ARG A 51 -8.58 -15.04 -3.20
N LYS A 52 -8.19 -14.99 -4.48
CA LYS A 52 -7.44 -16.08 -5.15
C LYS A 52 -6.12 -16.42 -4.48
N HIS A 53 -5.58 -15.51 -3.66
CA HIS A 53 -4.38 -15.70 -2.84
C HIS A 53 -4.70 -15.92 -1.36
N CYS A 54 -5.94 -16.28 -1.03
CA CYS A 54 -6.39 -16.58 0.32
C CYS A 54 -6.90 -18.02 0.43
N ARG A 55 -6.89 -18.59 1.65
CA ARG A 55 -7.58 -19.82 2.02
C ARG A 55 -8.67 -19.44 3.03
N GLY A 56 -9.93 -19.43 2.58
CA GLY A 56 -11.01 -18.82 3.35
C GLY A 56 -10.71 -17.34 3.62
N ASN A 57 -10.78 -16.92 4.88
CA ASN A 57 -10.49 -15.54 5.30
C ASN A 57 -9.01 -15.27 5.59
N ARG A 58 -8.13 -16.26 5.45
CA ARG A 58 -6.71 -16.11 5.74
C ARG A 58 -5.90 -15.92 4.46
N PRO A 59 -5.03 -14.92 4.38
CA PRO A 59 -4.13 -14.78 3.25
C PRO A 59 -3.10 -15.90 3.24
N THR A 60 -2.73 -16.36 2.05
CA THR A 60 -1.59 -17.28 1.89
C THR A 60 -0.28 -16.52 2.04
N ARG A 61 0.81 -17.23 2.38
CA ARG A 61 2.15 -16.65 2.41
C ARG A 61 2.54 -15.97 1.10
N ARG A 62 2.17 -16.57 -0.04
CA ARG A 62 2.40 -16.01 -1.38
C ARG A 62 1.61 -14.73 -1.60
N GLY A 63 0.35 -14.68 -1.16
CA GLY A 63 -0.50 -13.49 -1.25
C GLY A 63 0.05 -12.32 -0.42
N LEU A 64 0.44 -12.60 0.82
CA LEU A 64 1.08 -11.62 1.71
C LEU A 64 2.35 -11.04 1.09
N TRP A 65 3.23 -11.90 0.59
CA TRP A 65 4.49 -11.47 -0.02
C TRP A 65 4.27 -10.63 -1.29
N ALA A 66 3.34 -11.05 -2.16
CA ALA A 66 3.03 -10.31 -3.38
C ALA A 66 2.48 -8.91 -3.07
N ALA A 67 1.50 -8.81 -2.17
CA ALA A 67 0.94 -7.53 -1.74
C ALA A 67 2.00 -6.64 -1.05
N ALA A 68 2.86 -7.23 -0.21
CA ALA A 68 3.95 -6.50 0.42
C ALA A 68 4.98 -6.00 -0.60
N ALA A 69 5.29 -6.80 -1.64
CA ALA A 69 6.21 -6.41 -2.70
C ALA A 69 5.64 -5.27 -3.56
N ASP A 70 4.35 -5.32 -3.88
CA ASP A 70 3.69 -4.22 -4.59
C ASP A 70 3.70 -2.94 -3.76
N LEU A 71 3.31 -3.02 -2.47
CA LEU A 71 3.38 -1.88 -1.55
C LEU A 71 4.82 -1.34 -1.43
N ALA A 72 5.81 -2.23 -1.35
CA ALA A 72 7.21 -1.84 -1.29
C ALA A 72 7.65 -1.12 -2.56
N ARG A 73 7.25 -1.56 -3.75
CA ARG A 73 7.59 -0.82 -5.00
C ARG A 73 7.08 0.61 -4.98
N TYR A 74 5.87 0.84 -4.48
CA TYR A 74 5.31 2.20 -4.38
C TYR A 74 5.97 3.05 -3.28
N ARG A 75 6.37 2.44 -2.15
CA ARG A 75 6.86 3.17 -0.96
C ARG A 75 8.38 3.20 -0.81
N HIS A 76 9.11 2.32 -1.48
CA HIS A 76 10.58 2.22 -1.42
C HIS A 76 11.28 3.22 -2.34
N ALA A 77 10.55 3.95 -3.19
CA ALA A 77 11.12 5.02 -4.00
C ALA A 77 11.77 6.09 -3.09
N GLY A 78 13.11 6.08 -3.03
CA GLY A 78 13.92 7.01 -2.22
C GLY A 78 14.28 6.54 -0.80
N GLN A 79 14.03 5.27 -0.44
CA GLN A 79 14.38 4.71 0.87
C GLN A 79 15.53 3.69 0.73
N ARG A 80 16.45 3.66 1.72
CA ARG A 80 17.58 2.69 1.73
C ARG A 80 17.17 1.31 2.22
N ARG A 81 16.14 1.26 3.07
CA ARG A 81 15.51 0.02 3.55
C ARG A 81 14.06 0.28 3.89
N LEU A 82 13.24 -0.72 3.61
CA LEU A 82 11.84 -0.82 4.00
C LEU A 82 11.59 -2.22 4.56
N GLU A 83 10.96 -2.28 5.72
CA GLU A 83 10.43 -3.53 6.28
C GLU A 83 8.90 -3.43 6.38
N VAL A 84 8.21 -4.44 5.86
CA VAL A 84 6.76 -4.57 5.88
C VAL A 84 6.37 -5.58 6.96
N LEU A 85 5.64 -5.14 7.97
CA LEU A 85 5.17 -5.91 9.11
C LEU A 85 3.64 -6.05 9.03
N ALA A 86 3.13 -7.23 8.70
CA ALA A 86 1.68 -7.46 8.64
C ALA A 86 1.13 -7.87 10.01
N ARG A 87 -0.03 -7.35 10.40
CA ARG A 87 -0.74 -7.77 11.61
C ARG A 87 -1.55 -9.03 11.32
N LEU A 88 -1.05 -10.17 11.80
CA LEU A 88 -1.69 -11.47 11.65
C LEU A 88 -2.15 -11.94 13.04
N ASP A 89 -3.43 -12.23 13.21
CA ASP A 89 -4.01 -12.67 14.49
C ASP A 89 -3.60 -11.76 15.67
N GLY A 90 -3.50 -10.45 15.43
CA GLY A 90 -3.09 -9.44 16.42
C GLY A 90 -1.57 -9.18 16.52
N VAL A 91 -0.74 -10.05 15.95
CA VAL A 91 0.73 -10.00 16.06
C VAL A 91 1.36 -9.37 14.82
N LEU A 92 2.26 -8.41 15.01
CA LEU A 92 3.06 -7.84 13.92
C LEU A 92 4.12 -8.86 13.46
N THR A 93 3.99 -9.33 12.23
CA THR A 93 4.83 -10.37 11.64
C THR A 93 5.61 -9.80 10.44
N PRO A 94 6.95 -9.93 10.40
CA PRO A 94 7.74 -9.53 9.24
C PRO A 94 7.35 -10.34 7.99
N VAL A 95 7.01 -9.65 6.91
CA VAL A 95 6.61 -10.27 5.63
C VAL A 95 7.66 -10.07 4.55
N LEU A 96 8.18 -8.85 4.45
CA LEU A 96 9.14 -8.47 3.42
C LEU A 96 10.12 -7.45 3.99
N GLN A 97 11.39 -7.62 3.66
CA GLN A 97 12.42 -6.60 3.84
C GLN A 97 13.06 -6.34 2.49
N VAL A 98 13.16 -5.06 2.13
CA VAL A 98 13.85 -4.60 0.93
C VAL A 98 14.96 -3.65 1.37
N SER A 99 16.12 -3.77 0.75
CA SER A 99 17.26 -2.88 0.92
C SER A 99 17.82 -2.53 -0.46
N ALA A 100 18.21 -1.27 -0.64
CA ALA A 100 18.88 -0.77 -1.83
C ALA A 100 20.37 -1.15 -1.86
#